data_AF-A0A4Y8CBM4-F1
#
_entry.id   AF-A0A4Y8CBM4-F1
#
_cell.length_a   1.000
_cell.length_b   1.000
_cell.length_c   1.000
_cell.angle_alpha   90.00
_cell.angle_beta   90.00
_cell.angle_gamma   90.00
#
_symmetry.space_group_name_H-M   'P 1'
#
loop_
_entity.id
_entity.type
_entity.pdbx_description
1 polymer ?
#
loop_
_entity_poly.entity_id
_entity_poly.type
_entity_poly.pdbx_seq_one_letter_code
_entity_poly.pdbx_strand_id
1 'polypeptide(L)'
;MAKNKIVDLVFPFLGPLIAPVLKAKSLTIVGFLVCILAIIIVPLPSPILDFFLALSIALSVLIILISIYIPKPTDLTTFPTLILIITLFRLSLNIATTRMILSEGQNGPEAVSEIIAAFGEFVVGGNMVIGVIVFC
;
A
#
# COMPACT_ATOMS: atom_id res chain seq x y z
N MET A 1 -18.20 -15.65 -12.39
CA MET A 1 -17.24 -15.82 -13.49
C MET A 1 -16.00 -14.90 -13.33
N ALA A 2 -15.46 -14.70 -12.13
CA ALA A 2 -14.31 -13.79 -11.89
C ALA A 2 -13.21 -14.36 -10.96
N LYS A 3 -13.36 -15.60 -10.47
CA LYS A 3 -12.46 -16.21 -9.49
C LYS A 3 -11.22 -16.90 -10.12
N ASN A 4 -11.27 -17.23 -11.42
CA ASN A 4 -10.21 -17.99 -12.09
C ASN A 4 -9.04 -17.13 -12.57
N LYS A 5 -9.26 -15.84 -12.86
CA LYS A 5 -8.22 -14.98 -13.45
C LYS A 5 -7.09 -14.60 -12.47
N ILE A 6 -7.37 -14.60 -11.17
CA ILE A 6 -6.37 -14.30 -10.13
C ILE A 6 -5.44 -15.50 -9.91
N VAL A 7 -5.97 -16.73 -9.99
CA VAL A 7 -5.18 -17.96 -9.84
C VAL A 7 -4.42 -18.28 -11.13
N ASP A 8 -5.02 -18.03 -12.30
CA ASP A 8 -4.38 -18.18 -13.62
C ASP A 8 -3.28 -17.13 -13.90
N LEU A 9 -3.27 -15.99 -13.20
CA LEU A 9 -2.20 -14.98 -13.28
C LEU A 9 -1.00 -15.35 -12.38
N VAL A 10 -1.26 -16.04 -11.25
CA VAL A 10 -0.25 -16.40 -10.25
C VAL A 10 0.48 -17.71 -10.62
N PHE A 11 -0.21 -18.68 -11.22
CA PHE A 11 0.36 -19.98 -11.63
C PHE A 11 1.53 -19.91 -12.64
N PRO A 12 1.47 -19.10 -13.73
CA PRO A 12 2.57 -18.95 -14.69
C PRO A 12 3.70 -18.03 -14.19
N PHE A 13 3.50 -17.29 -13.09
CA PHE A 13 4.52 -16.45 -12.46
C PHE A 13 5.37 -17.24 -11.45
N LEU A 14 4.77 -18.24 -10.79
CA LEU A 14 5.47 -19.14 -9.88
C LEU A 14 6.29 -20.21 -10.65
N GLY A 15 5.84 -20.65 -11.83
CA GLY A 15 6.54 -21.65 -12.67
C GLY A 15 7.99 -21.32 -13.07
N PRO A 16 8.30 -20.14 -13.65
CA PRO A 16 9.64 -19.73 -14.06
C PRO A 16 10.53 -19.33 -12.87
N LEU A 17 9.98 -19.26 -11.66
CA LEU A 17 10.66 -18.89 -10.42
C LEU A 17 11.28 -20.12 -9.74
N ILE A 18 10.68 -21.30 -9.94
CA ILE A 18 11.16 -22.58 -9.36
C ILE A 18 12.19 -23.25 -10.30
N ALA A 19 12.08 -23.05 -11.62
CA ALA A 19 12.94 -23.68 -12.63
C ALA A 19 14.44 -23.29 -12.60
N PRO A 20 14.84 -22.00 -12.43
CA PRO A 20 16.25 -21.61 -12.38
C PRO A 20 16.89 -21.83 -11.00
N VAL A 21 16.08 -21.99 -9.94
CA VAL A 21 16.54 -22.21 -8.56
C VAL A 21 17.23 -23.57 -8.38
N LEU A 22 16.91 -24.57 -9.21
CA LEU A 22 17.48 -25.91 -9.08
C LEU A 22 18.84 -26.09 -9.78
N LYS A 23 19.29 -25.15 -10.63
CA LYS A 23 20.38 -25.45 -11.60
C LYS A 23 21.76 -24.82 -11.37
N ALA A 24 21.94 -23.77 -10.55
CA ALA A 24 23.29 -23.31 -10.17
C ALA A 24 23.32 -22.41 -8.91
N LYS A 25 24.03 -22.87 -7.88
CA LYS A 25 24.10 -22.33 -6.50
C LYS A 25 24.51 -20.84 -6.37
N SER A 26 25.10 -20.23 -7.39
CA SER A 26 25.54 -18.82 -7.38
C SER A 26 24.62 -17.85 -8.15
N LEU A 27 23.74 -18.35 -9.03
CA LEU A 27 22.74 -17.53 -9.74
C LEU A 27 21.41 -17.45 -8.95
N THR A 28 21.21 -18.36 -8.00
CA THR A 28 20.02 -18.42 -7.14
C THR A 28 19.81 -17.15 -6.30
N ILE A 29 20.89 -16.53 -5.77
CA ILE A 29 20.79 -15.27 -5.01
C ILE A 29 20.32 -14.12 -5.89
N VAL A 30 20.86 -14.01 -7.11
CA VAL A 30 20.51 -12.94 -8.05
C VAL A 30 19.08 -13.14 -8.56
N GLY A 31 18.70 -14.38 -8.88
CA GLY A 31 17.33 -14.73 -9.25
C GLY A 31 16.32 -14.47 -8.13
N PHE A 32 16.69 -14.72 -6.87
CA PHE A 32 15.87 -14.42 -5.70
C PHE A 32 15.70 -12.90 -5.46
N LEU A 33 16.75 -12.12 -5.67
CA LEU A 33 16.69 -10.66 -5.58
C LEU A 33 15.80 -10.05 -6.69
N VAL A 34 15.94 -10.54 -7.93
CA VAL A 34 15.12 -10.13 -9.08
C VAL A 34 13.65 -10.57 -8.89
N CYS A 35 13.42 -11.72 -8.27
CA CYS A 35 12.11 -12.22 -7.90
C CYS A 35 11.41 -11.35 -6.83
N ILE A 36 12.14 -10.90 -5.81
CA ILE A 36 11.64 -9.93 -4.82
C ILE A 36 11.30 -8.59 -5.48
N LEU A 37 12.16 -8.11 -6.39
CA LEU A 37 11.87 -6.93 -7.22
C LEU A 37 10.64 -7.14 -8.11
N ALA A 38 10.41 -8.36 -8.61
CA ALA A 38 9.25 -8.70 -9.42
C ALA A 38 7.94 -8.83 -8.60
N ILE A 39 8.02 -9.16 -7.30
CA ILE A 39 6.87 -9.07 -6.38
C ILE A 39 6.50 -7.61 -6.12
N ILE A 40 7.48 -6.69 -6.11
CA ILE A 40 7.24 -5.24 -6.17
C ILE A 40 6.65 -4.84 -7.53
N ILE A 41 6.56 -5.69 -8.55
CA ILE A 41 5.87 -5.39 -9.82
C ILE A 41 4.40 -5.86 -9.82
N VAL A 42 3.95 -6.72 -8.90
CA VAL A 42 2.54 -7.13 -8.85
C VAL A 42 1.69 -6.00 -8.24
N PRO A 43 0.88 -5.30 -9.06
CA PRO A 43 0.07 -4.19 -8.57
C PRO A 43 -1.10 -4.74 -7.74
N LEU A 44 -1.24 -4.18 -6.54
CA LEU A 44 -2.35 -4.50 -5.66
C LEU A 44 -3.63 -3.88 -6.27
N PRO A 45 -4.70 -4.65 -6.46
CA PRO A 45 -5.94 -4.12 -7.05
C PRO A 45 -6.50 -2.93 -6.25
N SER A 46 -6.81 -1.84 -6.96
CA SER A 46 -7.32 -0.57 -6.43
C SER A 46 -8.39 -0.68 -5.32
N PRO A 47 -9.44 -1.51 -5.44
CA PRO A 47 -10.51 -1.55 -4.42
C PRO A 47 -10.05 -2.05 -3.04
N ILE A 48 -9.00 -2.87 -2.97
CA ILE A 48 -8.43 -3.30 -1.68
C ILE A 48 -7.64 -2.17 -1.04
N LEU A 49 -6.94 -1.36 -1.84
CA LEU A 49 -6.18 -0.23 -1.33
C LEU A 49 -7.11 0.86 -0.78
N ASP A 50 -8.23 1.15 -1.45
CA ASP A 50 -9.26 2.08 -0.95
C ASP A 50 -9.81 1.63 0.41
N PHE A 51 -10.13 0.34 0.58
CA PHE A 51 -10.61 -0.17 1.86
C PHE A 51 -9.58 0.03 3.00
N PHE A 52 -8.31 -0.29 2.74
CA PHE A 52 -7.26 -0.14 3.73
C PHE A 52 -6.94 1.33 4.04
N LEU A 53 -6.98 2.23 3.05
CA LEU A 53 -6.84 3.67 3.29
C LEU A 53 -8.01 4.24 4.08
N ALA A 54 -9.25 3.89 3.72
CA ALA A 54 -10.43 4.28 4.49
C ALA A 54 -10.34 3.78 5.94
N LEU A 55 -9.89 2.53 6.14
CA LEU A 55 -9.66 1.97 7.48
C LEU A 55 -8.58 2.73 8.25
N SER A 56 -7.48 3.12 7.59
CA SER A 56 -6.41 3.92 8.22
C SER A 56 -6.90 5.29 8.69
N ILE A 57 -7.71 5.97 7.87
CA ILE A 57 -8.32 7.25 8.23
C ILE A 57 -9.32 7.05 9.37
N ALA A 58 -10.19 6.04 9.28
CA ALA A 58 -11.17 5.72 10.32
C ALA A 58 -10.52 5.39 11.67
N LEU A 59 -9.47 4.57 11.69
CA LEU A 59 -8.69 4.26 12.89
C LEU A 59 -8.01 5.51 13.46
N SER A 60 -7.46 6.39 12.60
CA SER A 60 -6.85 7.65 13.04
C SER A 60 -7.87 8.54 13.75
N VAL A 61 -9.07 8.69 13.19
CA VAL A 61 -10.17 9.47 13.80
C VAL A 61 -10.69 8.81 15.08
N LEU A 62 -10.81 7.47 15.09
CA LEU A 62 -11.21 6.71 16.29
C LEU A 62 -10.25 6.94 17.45
N ILE A 63 -8.94 6.92 17.20
CA ILE A 63 -7.90 7.19 18.22
C ILE A 63 -8.02 8.62 18.74
N ILE A 64 -8.27 9.61 17.86
CA ILE A 64 -8.49 11.00 18.26
C ILE A 64 -9.72 11.10 19.17
N LEU A 65 -10.82 10.45 18.81
CA LEU A 65 -12.05 10.46 19.61
C LEU A 65 -11.85 9.82 20.99
N ILE A 66 -11.18 8.66 21.02
CA ILE A 66 -10.80 7.96 22.26
C ILE A 66 -9.89 8.84 23.11
N SER A 67 -8.92 9.53 22.50
CA SER A 67 -7.97 10.42 23.20
C SER A 67 -8.64 11.66 23.79
N ILE A 68 -9.72 12.15 23.19
CA ILE A 68 -10.52 13.28 23.71
C ILE A 68 -11.39 12.85 24.90
N TYR A 69 -11.87 11.60 24.93
CA TYR A 69 -12.81 11.12 25.94
C TYR A 69 -12.16 10.40 27.13
N ILE A 70 -10.90 9.95 27.04
CA ILE A 70 -10.26 9.12 28.07
C ILE A 70 -9.18 9.91 28.85
N PRO A 71 -9.26 10.02 30.20
CA PRO A 71 -8.25 10.66 31.03
C PRO A 71 -7.05 9.77 31.41
N LYS A 72 -7.05 8.48 31.07
CA LYS A 72 -5.97 7.53 31.40
C LYS A 72 -5.46 6.77 30.15
N PRO A 73 -4.21 6.97 29.72
CA PRO A 73 -3.62 6.24 28.60
C PRO A 73 -3.29 4.78 29.01
N THR A 74 -4.31 3.91 29.00
CA THR A 74 -4.25 2.43 28.99
C THR A 74 -3.00 1.83 29.67
N ASP A 75 -3.01 1.70 31.01
CA ASP A 75 -2.02 1.03 31.89
C ASP A 75 -0.74 0.50 31.20
N LEU A 76 0.07 1.44 30.69
CA LEU A 76 1.51 1.47 30.38
C LEU A 76 2.19 0.32 29.61
N THR A 77 1.52 -0.80 29.31
CA THR A 77 2.13 -1.95 28.62
C THR A 77 1.49 -2.23 27.25
N THR A 78 0.19 -1.97 27.10
CA THR A 78 -0.52 -2.20 25.83
C THR A 78 -0.40 -1.01 24.88
N PHE A 79 -0.25 0.21 25.42
CA PHE A 79 -0.23 1.45 24.64
C PHE A 79 0.93 1.52 23.61
N PRO A 80 2.20 1.20 23.97
CA PRO A 80 3.31 1.24 23.02
C PRO A 80 3.14 0.22 21.87
N THR A 81 2.66 -0.98 22.20
CA THR A 81 2.43 -2.06 21.24
C THR A 81 1.33 -1.69 20.23
N LEU A 82 0.26 -1.05 20.70
CA LEU A 82 -0.83 -0.58 19.84
C LEU A 82 -0.34 0.48 18.84
N ILE A 83 0.43 1.46 19.32
CA ILE A 83 1.04 2.50 18.47
C ILE A 83 2.03 1.88 17.47
N LEU A 84 2.83 0.89 17.87
CA LEU A 84 3.75 0.19 16.97
C LEU A 84 3.01 -0.49 15.81
N ILE A 85 1.93 -1.22 16.11
CA ILE A 85 1.11 -1.90 15.10
C ILE A 85 0.46 -0.89 14.15
N ILE A 86 -0.12 0.20 14.69
CA ILE A 86 -0.72 1.27 13.87
C ILE A 86 0.33 1.94 12.98
N THR A 87 1.53 2.16 13.51
CA THR A 87 2.65 2.76 12.76
C THR A 87 3.10 1.85 11.63
N LEU A 88 3.25 0.54 11.88
CA LEU A 88 3.59 -0.44 10.84
C LEU A 88 2.50 -0.55 9.77
N PHE A 89 1.22 -0.54 10.19
CA PHE A 89 0.09 -0.52 9.27
C PHE A 89 0.12 0.72 8.37
N ARG A 90 0.34 1.90 8.95
CA ARG A 90 0.54 3.15 8.22
C ARG A 90 1.73 3.08 7.25
N LEU A 91 2.88 2.56 7.69
CA LEU A 91 4.07 2.41 6.85
C LEU A 91 3.81 1.51 5.65
N SER A 92 3.19 0.35 5.87
CA SER A 92 2.83 -0.60 4.82
C SER A 92 1.89 0.00 3.79
N LEU A 93 0.87 0.73 4.24
CA LEU A 93 -0.08 1.42 3.35
C LEU A 93 0.60 2.52 2.54
N ASN A 94 1.49 3.30 3.16
CA ASN A 94 2.17 4.38 2.46
C ASN A 94 3.10 3.86 1.35
N ILE A 95 3.82 2.76 1.60
CA ILE A 95 4.68 2.12 0.59
C ILE A 95 3.84 1.51 -0.56
N ALA A 96 2.71 0.88 -0.23
CA ALA A 96 1.81 0.35 -1.24
C ALA A 96 1.22 1.46 -2.12
N THR A 97 0.79 2.56 -1.50
CA THR A 97 0.25 3.75 -2.17
C THR A 97 1.27 4.41 -3.09
N THR A 98 2.50 4.69 -2.62
CA THR A 98 3.51 5.34 -3.47
C THR A 98 3.91 4.48 -4.66
N ARG A 99 4.05 3.17 -4.45
CA ARG A 99 4.29 2.22 -5.54
C ARG A 99 3.16 2.24 -6.57
N MET A 100 1.90 2.20 -6.13
CA MET A 100 0.74 2.25 -7.01
C MET A 100 0.68 3.57 -7.80
N ILE A 101 0.95 4.70 -7.13
CA ILE A 101 1.02 6.02 -7.79
C ILE A 101 2.13 6.04 -8.85
N LEU A 102 3.31 5.46 -8.57
CA LEU A 102 4.44 5.44 -9.50
C LEU A 102 4.28 4.43 -10.65
N SER A 103 3.58 3.32 -10.44
CA SER A 103 3.36 2.26 -11.45
C SER A 103 2.17 2.59 -12.34
N GLU A 104 1.02 2.92 -11.75
CA GLU A 104 -0.24 3.11 -12.46
C GLU A 104 -0.60 4.59 -12.70
N GLY A 105 0.03 5.55 -12.00
CA GLY A 105 -0.29 6.99 -12.14
C GLY A 105 -0.04 7.60 -13.52
N GLN A 106 0.79 6.94 -14.36
CA GLN A 106 1.00 7.35 -15.76
C GLN A 106 -0.21 7.05 -16.66
N ASN A 107 -1.09 6.13 -16.27
CA ASN A 107 -2.26 5.73 -17.04
C ASN A 107 -3.49 6.64 -16.77
N GLY A 108 -3.29 7.73 -16.01
CA GLY A 108 -4.31 8.72 -15.66
C GLY A 108 -4.86 8.55 -14.24
N PRO A 109 -5.66 9.53 -13.76
CA PRO A 109 -6.19 9.54 -12.40
C PRO A 109 -7.09 8.34 -12.07
N GLU A 110 -7.76 7.76 -13.08
CA GLU A 110 -8.65 6.60 -12.93
C GLU A 110 -7.92 5.26 -12.75
N ALA A 111 -6.61 5.21 -13.04
CA ALA A 111 -5.81 4.01 -12.86
C ALA A 111 -5.31 3.84 -11.41
N VAL A 112 -5.41 4.90 -10.61
CA VAL A 112 -5.05 4.91 -9.18
C VAL A 112 -6.29 4.68 -8.32
N SER A 113 -6.09 4.42 -7.03
CA SER A 113 -7.18 4.29 -6.05
C SER A 113 -8.08 5.54 -6.06
N GLU A 114 -9.39 5.36 -5.96
CA GLU A 114 -10.37 6.45 -6.08
C GLU A 114 -10.19 7.48 -4.96
N ILE A 115 -9.90 7.02 -3.73
CA ILE A 115 -9.63 7.91 -2.60
C ILE A 115 -8.39 8.76 -2.84
N ILE A 116 -7.34 8.22 -3.48
CA ILE A 116 -6.10 8.95 -3.77
C ILE A 116 -6.33 10.02 -4.83
N ALA A 117 -7.04 9.67 -5.92
CA ALA A 117 -7.36 10.61 -6.99
C ALA A 117 -8.23 11.77 -6.46
N ALA A 118 -9.26 11.45 -5.67
CA ALA A 118 -10.12 12.44 -5.04
C ALA A 118 -9.36 13.33 -4.05
N PHE A 119 -8.44 12.77 -3.25
CA PHE A 119 -7.58 13.57 -2.36
C PHE A 119 -6.66 14.52 -3.13
N GLY A 120 -6.11 14.04 -4.25
CA GLY A 120 -5.29 14.86 -5.14
C GLY A 120 -6.08 16.07 -5.63
N GLU A 121 -7.23 15.85 -6.25
CA GLU A 121 -8.11 16.91 -6.78
C GLU A 121 -8.58 17.88 -5.68
N PHE A 122 -8.93 17.34 -4.50
CA PHE A 122 -9.30 18.15 -3.34
C PHE A 122 -8.17 19.09 -2.87
N VAL A 123 -6.91 18.62 -2.86
CA VAL A 123 -5.77 19.43 -2.39
C VAL A 123 -5.33 20.46 -3.42
N VAL A 124 -5.32 20.15 -4.72
CA VAL A 124 -5.00 21.15 -5.75
C VAL A 124 -6.12 22.17 -5.94
N GLY A 125 -7.38 21.84 -5.64
CA GLY A 125 -8.51 22.77 -5.73
C GLY A 125 -8.66 23.41 -7.12
N GLY A 126 -8.23 22.70 -8.18
CA GLY A 126 -8.22 23.19 -9.56
C GLY A 126 -7.01 24.08 -9.95
N ASN A 127 -6.10 24.39 -9.03
CA ASN A 127 -4.89 25.16 -9.31
C ASN A 127 -3.63 24.41 -8.86
N MET A 128 -2.84 23.94 -9.84
CA MET A 128 -1.58 23.23 -9.56
C MET A 128 -0.60 24.01 -8.67
N VAL A 129 -0.62 25.35 -8.72
CA VAL A 129 0.24 26.19 -7.87
C VAL A 129 -0.09 26.00 -6.39
N ILE A 130 -1.38 25.89 -6.05
CA ILE A 130 -1.82 25.68 -4.66
C ILE A 130 -1.37 24.30 -4.19
N GLY A 131 -1.50 23.27 -5.03
CA GLY A 131 -1.03 21.93 -4.71
C GLY A 131 0.47 21.85 -4.45
N VAL A 132 1.28 22.54 -5.26
CA VAL A 132 2.74 22.60 -5.06
C VAL A 132 3.07 23.28 -3.74
N ILE A 133 2.42 24.40 -3.38
CA ILE A 133 2.71 25.12 -2.13
C ILE A 133 2.30 24.32 -0.88
N VAL A 134 1.24 23.51 -0.95
CA VAL A 134 0.77 22.69 0.18
C VAL A 134 1.67 21.48 0.43
N PHE A 135 2.31 20.94 -0.62
CA PHE A 135 3.16 19.75 -0.54
C PHE A 135 4.67 20.02 -0.55
N CYS A 136 5.12 21.22 -0.94
CA CYS A 136 6.52 21.66 -0.85
C CYS A 136 6.89 22.09 0.57
#